data_AF-A0A848W439-F1
#
_entry.id   AF-A0A848W439-F1
#
_cell.length_a   1.000
_cell.length_b   1.000
_cell.length_c   1.000
_cell.angle_alpha   90.00
_cell.angle_beta   90.00
_cell.angle_gamma   90.00
#
_symmetry.space_group_name_H-M   'P 1'
#
loop_
_entity.id
_entity.type
_entity.pdbx_description
1 polymer ?
#
loop_
_entity_poly.entity_id
_entity_poly.type
_entity_poly.pdbx_seq_one_letter_code
_entity_poly.pdbx_strand_id
1 'polypeptide(L)'
;MPAQIFEGRFAMSAPARGALYMVISAFFFAIAAGLIRFATQEVHPFEAAFLRSFAGLVFMLPLVMRGGLAGIRPKRPRLHLVRGILSASGTLMWFSALAVLPVGEAVALNFTAPLFATMMAPFVLHEIVRARRWAACALGFAGVLIMLRPGVEAVTLGALLSIGSAMTIACNM
;
A
#
# COMPACT_ATOMS: atom_id res chain seq x y z
N MET A 1 34.09 31.54 -6.47
CA MET A 1 33.65 31.88 -5.09
C MET A 1 32.38 32.70 -5.22
N PRO A 2 31.20 32.06 -5.36
CA PRO A 2 30.20 32.03 -4.27
C PRO A 2 29.31 30.76 -4.32
N ALA A 3 29.57 29.76 -3.46
CA ALA A 3 28.73 28.56 -3.35
C ALA A 3 28.40 28.18 -1.90
N GLN A 4 28.58 29.11 -0.95
CA GLN A 4 28.46 28.82 0.49
C GLN A 4 27.35 29.60 1.20
N ILE A 5 26.41 30.20 0.48
CA ILE A 5 25.37 31.07 1.09
C ILE A 5 24.05 30.31 1.36
N PHE A 6 23.91 29.05 0.93
CA PHE A 6 22.65 28.29 1.09
C PHE A 6 22.70 27.11 2.08
N GLU A 7 23.82 26.83 2.73
CA GLU A 7 23.93 25.73 3.74
C GLU A 7 23.41 26.12 5.14
N GLY A 8 22.44 27.03 5.20
CA GLY A 8 21.99 27.66 6.45
C GLY A 8 20.55 27.40 6.88
N ARG A 9 19.82 26.42 6.31
CA ARG A 9 18.40 26.20 6.67
C ARG A 9 18.05 24.71 6.80
N PHE A 10 17.92 24.27 8.05
CA PHE A 10 17.36 22.97 8.49
C PHE A 10 18.06 21.72 7.94
N ALA A 11 19.27 21.43 8.44
CA ALA A 11 19.86 20.09 8.31
C ALA A 11 19.08 19.09 9.20
N MET A 12 17.90 18.68 8.76
CA MET A 12 17.13 17.63 9.41
C MET A 12 17.94 16.33 9.44
N SER A 13 17.98 15.67 10.59
CA SER A 13 18.63 14.35 10.73
C SER A 13 18.02 13.35 9.74
N ALA A 14 18.80 12.36 9.28
CA ALA A 14 18.31 11.35 8.34
C ALA A 14 17.01 10.65 8.79
N PRO A 15 16.82 10.32 10.10
CA PRO A 15 15.54 9.82 10.60
C PRO A 15 14.39 10.82 10.47
N ALA A 16 14.61 12.10 10.76
CA ALA A 16 13.58 13.14 10.66
C ALA A 16 13.14 13.36 9.21
N ARG A 17 14.08 13.31 8.26
CA ARG A 17 13.77 13.40 6.82
C ARG A 17 12.99 12.18 6.33
N GLY A 18 13.33 10.98 6.83
CA GLY A 18 12.54 9.77 6.59
C GLY A 18 11.11 9.88 7.13
N ALA A 19 10.96 10.33 8.37
CA ALA A 19 9.64 10.55 8.98
C ALA A 19 8.80 11.56 8.20
N LEU A 20 9.40 12.67 7.73
CA LEU A 20 8.71 13.66 6.90
C LEU A 20 8.21 13.04 5.59
N TYR A 21 9.04 12.25 4.90
CA TYR A 21 8.60 11.57 3.68
C TYR A 21 7.49 10.56 3.94
N MET A 22 7.49 9.86 5.07
CA MET A 22 6.39 8.97 5.45
C MET A 22 5.09 9.72 5.67
N VAL A 23 5.13 10.87 6.37
CA VAL A 23 3.94 11.70 6.60
C VAL A 23 3.38 12.25 5.28
N ILE A 24 4.24 12.78 4.42
CA ILE A 24 3.85 13.27 3.09
C ILE A 24 3.22 12.15 2.27
N SER A 25 3.86 10.97 2.25
CA SER A 25 3.33 9.79 1.56
C SER A 25 1.94 9.41 2.08
N ALA A 26 1.78 9.30 3.40
CA ALA A 26 0.50 8.95 4.03
C ALA A 26 -0.62 9.96 3.68
N PHE A 27 -0.30 11.25 3.64
CA PHE A 27 -1.22 12.30 3.20
C PHE A 27 -1.70 12.08 1.76
N PHE A 28 -0.78 11.82 0.83
CA PHE A 28 -1.15 11.54 -0.56
C PHE A 28 -1.95 10.23 -0.70
N PHE A 29 -1.62 9.20 0.08
CA PHE A 29 -2.40 7.96 0.10
C PHE A 29 -3.83 8.18 0.60
N ALA A 30 -4.01 8.99 1.64
CA ALA A 30 -5.34 9.33 2.15
C ALA A 30 -6.19 10.08 1.11
N ILE A 31 -5.61 11.08 0.44
CA ILE A 31 -6.27 11.80 -0.67
C ILE A 31 -6.63 10.82 -1.79
N ALA A 32 -5.68 9.96 -2.19
CA ALA A 32 -5.91 9.01 -3.27
C ALA A 32 -7.06 8.05 -2.93
N ALA A 33 -7.13 7.52 -1.70
CA ALA A 33 -8.23 6.65 -1.28
C ALA A 33 -9.60 7.35 -1.37
N GLY A 34 -9.68 8.62 -0.96
CA GLY A 34 -10.88 9.43 -1.11
C GLY A 34 -11.25 9.66 -2.58
N LEU A 35 -10.29 10.05 -3.42
CA LEU A 35 -10.53 10.25 -4.86
C LEU A 35 -10.95 8.97 -5.57
N ILE A 36 -10.36 7.83 -5.22
CA ILE A 36 -10.74 6.52 -5.76
C ILE A 36 -12.18 6.21 -5.38
N ARG A 37 -12.58 6.40 -4.11
CA ARG A 37 -13.96 6.19 -3.68
C ARG A 37 -14.94 6.98 -4.54
N PHE A 38 -14.68 8.29 -4.74
CA PHE A 38 -15.51 9.12 -5.60
C PHE A 38 -15.50 8.65 -7.06
N ALA A 39 -14.33 8.35 -7.62
CA ALA A 39 -14.22 7.87 -9.00
C ALA A 39 -14.98 6.55 -9.22
N THR A 40 -14.95 5.63 -8.24
CA THR A 40 -15.63 4.33 -8.32
C THR A 40 -17.16 4.41 -8.22
N GLN A 41 -17.73 5.59 -7.96
CA GLN A 41 -19.19 5.79 -8.02
C GLN A 41 -19.69 5.88 -9.47
N GLU A 42 -18.88 6.44 -10.36
CA GLU A 42 -19.21 6.67 -11.78
C GLU A 42 -18.47 5.70 -12.72
N VAL A 43 -17.32 5.19 -12.29
CA VAL A 43 -16.42 4.36 -13.10
C VAL A 43 -16.24 2.98 -12.47
N HIS A 44 -16.21 1.94 -13.29
CA HIS A 44 -16.01 0.58 -12.80
C HIS A 44 -14.64 0.44 -12.09
N PRO A 45 -14.51 -0.27 -10.95
CA PRO A 45 -13.26 -0.34 -10.17
C PRO A 45 -12.04 -0.83 -10.97
N PHE A 46 -12.27 -1.70 -11.94
CA PHE A 46 -11.23 -2.21 -12.83
C PHE A 46 -10.70 -1.12 -13.77
N GLU A 47 -11.58 -0.28 -14.30
CA GLU A 47 -11.20 0.83 -15.16
C GLU A 47 -10.46 1.91 -14.36
N ALA A 48 -10.94 2.22 -13.14
CA ALA A 48 -10.23 3.12 -12.24
C ALA A 48 -8.81 2.62 -11.89
N ALA A 49 -8.65 1.32 -11.63
CA ALA A 49 -7.34 0.71 -11.37
C ALA A 49 -6.43 0.74 -12.60
N PHE A 50 -6.99 0.47 -13.79
CA PHE A 50 -6.27 0.56 -15.06
C PHE A 50 -5.78 1.99 -15.32
N LEU A 51 -6.66 2.98 -15.24
CA LEU A 51 -6.33 4.39 -15.48
C LEU A 51 -5.26 4.89 -14.50
N ARG A 52 -5.34 4.51 -13.21
CA ARG A 52 -4.29 4.81 -12.23
C ARG A 52 -2.95 4.23 -12.65
N SER A 53 -2.92 2.96 -13.05
CA SER A 53 -1.70 2.24 -13.41
C SER A 53 -1.10 2.80 -14.70
N PHE A 54 -1.95 3.13 -15.67
CA PHE A 54 -1.58 3.78 -16.91
C PHE A 54 -1.01 5.18 -16.67
N ALA A 55 -1.66 6.01 -15.86
CA ALA A 55 -1.13 7.31 -15.48
C ALA A 55 0.25 7.18 -14.81
N GLY A 56 0.39 6.25 -13.86
CA GLY A 56 1.67 5.95 -13.21
C GLY A 56 2.77 5.58 -14.21
N LEU A 57 2.44 4.77 -15.23
CA LEU A 57 3.35 4.42 -16.32
C LEU A 57 3.75 5.66 -17.14
N VAL A 58 2.78 6.49 -17.54
CA VAL A 58 3.03 7.72 -18.31
C VAL A 58 3.92 8.70 -17.52
N PHE A 59 3.71 8.86 -16.22
CA PHE A 59 4.55 9.71 -15.38
C PHE A 59 5.95 9.14 -15.14
N MET A 60 6.08 7.81 -15.05
CA MET A 60 7.39 7.15 -14.93
C MET A 60 8.17 7.12 -16.25
N LEU A 61 7.49 7.13 -17.40
CA LEU A 61 8.12 6.92 -18.69
C LEU A 61 9.26 7.90 -19.01
N PRO A 62 9.15 9.23 -18.79
CA PRO A 62 10.25 10.16 -19.05
C PRO A 62 11.49 9.91 -18.17
N LEU A 63 11.27 9.52 -16.90
CA LEU A 63 12.35 9.16 -15.98
C LEU A 63 13.07 7.90 -16.43
N VAL A 64 12.30 6.91 -16.87
CA VAL A 64 12.80 5.64 -17.37
C VAL A 64 13.57 5.83 -18.69
N MET A 65 13.05 6.66 -19.61
CA MET A 65 13.71 6.98 -20.87
C MET A 65 15.05 7.70 -20.66
N ARG A 66 15.15 8.57 -19.64
CA ARG A 66 16.42 9.22 -19.26
C ARG A 66 17.47 8.24 -18.70
N GLY A 67 17.04 7.14 -18.08
CA GLY A 67 17.93 6.10 -17.52
C GLY A 67 18.35 5.00 -18.50
N GLY A 68 17.77 4.97 -19.70
CA GLY A 68 18.07 4.00 -20.76
C GLY A 68 17.38 2.63 -20.58
N LEU A 69 17.12 1.95 -21.71
CA LEU A 69 16.46 0.63 -21.77
C LEU A 69 17.20 -0.47 -20.98
N ALA A 70 18.51 -0.31 -20.78
CA ALA A 70 19.32 -1.23 -19.98
C ALA A 70 18.91 -1.23 -18.48
N GLY A 71 18.37 -0.12 -17.96
CA GLY A 71 17.85 -0.02 -16.60
C GLY A 71 16.48 -0.68 -16.39
N ILE A 72 15.75 -0.97 -17.48
CA ILE A 72 14.39 -1.54 -17.45
C ILE A 72 14.43 -3.06 -17.42
N ARG A 73 15.51 -3.67 -17.95
CA ARG A 73 15.58 -5.11 -18.12
C ARG A 73 15.67 -5.80 -16.75
N PRO A 74 14.63 -6.53 -16.30
CA PRO A 74 14.64 -7.13 -14.98
C PRO A 74 15.71 -8.22 -14.92
N LYS A 75 16.58 -8.18 -13.91
CA LYS A 75 17.54 -9.27 -13.66
C LYS A 75 16.86 -10.62 -13.37
N ARG A 76 15.60 -10.60 -12.92
CA ARG A 76 14.77 -11.77 -12.58
C ARG A 76 13.35 -11.60 -13.15
N PRO A 77 13.11 -11.85 -14.45
CA PRO A 77 11.85 -11.55 -15.11
C PRO A 77 10.66 -12.31 -14.51
N ARG A 78 10.86 -13.58 -14.13
CA ARG A 78 9.82 -14.40 -13.46
C ARG A 78 9.36 -13.78 -12.14
N LEU A 79 10.29 -13.36 -11.29
CA LEU A 79 9.97 -12.74 -10.01
C LEU A 79 9.30 -11.38 -10.19
N HIS A 80 9.74 -10.61 -11.19
CA HIS A 80 9.13 -9.34 -11.54
C HIS A 80 7.67 -9.51 -12.04
N LEU A 81 7.40 -10.54 -12.84
CA LEU A 81 6.04 -10.88 -13.29
C LEU A 81 5.14 -11.29 -12.12
N VAL A 82 5.61 -12.19 -11.24
CA VAL A 82 4.85 -12.60 -10.05
C VAL A 82 4.54 -11.39 -9.16
N ARG A 83 5.53 -10.53 -8.90
CA ARG A 83 5.35 -9.28 -8.16
C ARG A 83 4.31 -8.36 -8.81
N GLY A 84 4.35 -8.24 -10.14
CA GLY A 84 3.39 -7.46 -10.91
C GLY A 84 1.96 -7.99 -10.80
N ILE A 85 1.78 -9.30 -10.93
CA ILE A 85 0.47 -9.97 -10.82
C ILE A 85 -0.10 -9.80 -9.41
N LEU A 86 0.70 -10.05 -8.37
CA LEU A 86 0.29 -9.84 -6.97
C LEU A 86 -0.07 -8.37 -6.71
N SER A 87 0.75 -7.43 -7.19
CA SER A 87 0.46 -6.01 -7.03
C SER A 87 -0.85 -5.60 -7.73
N ALA A 88 -1.10 -6.13 -8.93
CA ALA A 88 -2.30 -5.86 -9.70
C ALA A 88 -3.54 -6.45 -9.02
N SER A 89 -3.50 -7.72 -8.60
CA SER A 89 -4.64 -8.36 -7.91
C SER A 89 -4.95 -7.67 -6.59
N GLY A 90 -3.94 -7.31 -5.80
CA GLY A 90 -4.12 -6.57 -4.55
C GLY A 90 -4.76 -5.20 -4.78
N THR A 91 -4.35 -4.49 -5.84
CA THR A 91 -4.93 -3.19 -6.22
C THR A 91 -6.39 -3.32 -6.66
N LEU A 92 -6.71 -4.32 -7.47
CA LEU A 92 -8.09 -4.58 -7.92
C LEU A 92 -9.01 -4.93 -6.76
N MET A 93 -8.55 -5.75 -5.82
CA MET A 93 -9.28 -6.07 -4.60
C MET A 93 -9.50 -4.83 -3.74
N TRP A 94 -8.47 -3.98 -3.59
CA TRP A 94 -8.55 -2.73 -2.84
C TRP A 94 -9.56 -1.75 -3.44
N PHE A 95 -9.51 -1.55 -4.75
CA PHE A 95 -10.42 -0.64 -5.46
C PHE A 95 -11.86 -1.14 -5.41
N SER A 96 -12.06 -2.45 -5.60
CA SER A 96 -13.37 -3.07 -5.49
C SER A 96 -13.91 -2.96 -4.06
N ALA A 97 -13.07 -3.12 -3.04
CA ALA A 97 -13.47 -2.93 -1.65
C ALA A 97 -13.85 -1.46 -1.37
N LEU A 98 -13.06 -0.49 -1.85
CA LEU A 98 -13.39 0.93 -1.74
C LEU A 98 -14.66 1.32 -2.48
N ALA A 99 -15.08 0.57 -3.51
CA ALA A 99 -16.33 0.84 -4.22
C ALA A 99 -17.58 0.44 -3.42
N VAL A 100 -17.46 -0.55 -2.53
CA VAL A 100 -18.61 -1.08 -1.77
C VAL A 100 -18.59 -0.74 -0.27
N LEU A 101 -17.40 -0.56 0.32
CA LEU A 101 -17.25 -0.20 1.74
C LEU A 101 -17.02 1.30 1.94
N PRO A 102 -17.41 1.85 3.09
CA PRO A 102 -16.89 3.12 3.58
C PRO A 102 -15.35 3.08 3.65
N VAL A 103 -14.70 4.18 3.27
CA VAL A 103 -13.23 4.27 3.22
C VAL A 103 -12.61 3.95 4.58
N GLY A 104 -13.26 4.37 5.68
CA GLY A 104 -12.80 4.07 7.04
C GLY A 104 -12.74 2.57 7.35
N GLU A 105 -13.79 1.82 7.01
CA GLU A 105 -13.84 0.37 7.21
C GLU A 105 -12.85 -0.37 6.31
N ALA A 106 -12.74 0.03 5.04
CA ALA A 106 -11.78 -0.55 4.11
C ALA A 106 -10.34 -0.38 4.63
N VAL A 107 -9.97 0.82 5.09
CA VAL A 107 -8.65 1.10 5.66
C VAL A 107 -8.43 0.32 6.96
N ALA A 108 -9.43 0.25 7.84
CA ALA A 108 -9.35 -0.51 9.08
C ALA A 108 -9.07 -2.00 8.80
N LEU A 109 -9.79 -2.60 7.85
CA LEU A 109 -9.52 -3.98 7.42
C LEU A 109 -8.15 -4.13 6.77
N ASN A 110 -7.64 -3.12 6.06
CA ASN A 110 -6.29 -3.19 5.48
C ASN A 110 -5.19 -3.17 6.56
N PHE A 111 -5.45 -2.64 7.75
CA PHE A 111 -4.52 -2.74 8.89
C PHE A 111 -4.35 -4.16 9.44
N THR A 112 -5.05 -5.16 8.90
CA THR A 112 -4.72 -6.57 9.15
C THR A 112 -3.55 -7.06 8.28
N ALA A 113 -3.10 -6.30 7.26
CA ALA A 113 -1.96 -6.67 6.42
C ALA A 113 -0.67 -6.95 7.20
N PRO A 114 -0.26 -6.13 8.21
CA PRO A 114 0.90 -6.42 9.06
C PRO A 114 0.76 -7.72 9.86
N LEU A 115 -0.47 -8.13 10.21
CA LEU A 115 -0.73 -9.40 10.89
C LEU A 115 -0.44 -10.57 9.94
N PHE A 116 -0.97 -10.53 8.72
CA PHE A 116 -0.64 -11.52 7.69
C PHE A 116 0.85 -11.53 7.34
N ALA A 117 1.47 -10.37 7.19
CA ALA A 117 2.91 -10.26 6.93
C ALA A 117 3.73 -10.91 8.06
N THR A 118 3.35 -10.67 9.31
CA THR A 118 4.02 -11.28 10.48
C THR A 118 3.81 -12.78 10.54
N MET A 119 2.63 -13.28 10.19
CA MET A 119 2.35 -14.72 10.09
C MET A 119 3.13 -15.39 8.95
N MET A 120 3.31 -14.70 7.82
CA MET A 120 4.04 -15.22 6.66
C MET A 120 5.56 -15.06 6.76
N ALA A 121 6.07 -14.14 7.58
CA ALA A 121 7.50 -13.87 7.71
C ALA A 121 8.37 -15.12 8.01
N PRO A 122 7.99 -16.06 8.89
CA PRO A 122 8.75 -17.29 9.10
C PRO A 122 8.80 -18.20 7.86
N PHE A 123 7.76 -18.18 7.03
CA PHE A 123 7.66 -19.03 5.84
C PHE A 123 8.36 -18.44 4.62
N VAL A 124 8.29 -17.11 4.45
CA VAL A 124 8.84 -16.41 3.27
C VAL A 124 10.26 -15.92 3.51
N LEU A 125 10.52 -15.34 4.69
CA LEU A 125 11.82 -14.76 5.05
C LEU A 125 12.69 -15.71 5.89
N HIS A 126 12.14 -16.83 6.37
CA HIS A 126 12.82 -17.75 7.29
C HIS A 126 13.30 -17.07 8.60
N GLU A 127 12.63 -15.99 9.02
CA GLU A 127 12.95 -15.25 10.24
C GLU A 127 12.15 -15.71 11.47
N ILE A 128 12.78 -15.69 12.65
CA ILE A 128 12.11 -15.97 13.93
C ILE A 128 11.40 -14.69 14.41
N VAL A 129 10.07 -14.73 14.41
CA VAL A 129 9.24 -13.63 14.91
C VAL A 129 9.22 -13.64 16.43
N ARG A 130 9.83 -12.62 17.05
CA ARG A 130 9.85 -12.43 18.52
C ARG A 130 8.45 -12.09 19.06
N ALA A 131 8.17 -12.50 20.30
CA ALA A 131 6.89 -12.25 20.99
C ALA A 131 6.43 -10.78 21.00
N ARG A 132 7.38 -9.83 21.03
CA ARG A 132 7.09 -8.39 20.94
C ARG A 132 6.37 -7.99 19.65
N ARG A 133 6.72 -8.61 18.51
CA ARG A 133 6.06 -8.34 17.22
C ARG A 133 4.64 -8.88 17.22
N TRP A 134 4.42 -10.07 17.76
CA TRP A 134 3.08 -10.66 17.93
C TRP A 134 2.17 -9.80 18.80
N ALA A 135 2.68 -9.30 19.93
CA ALA A 135 1.92 -8.41 20.81
C ALA A 135 1.52 -7.10 20.10
N ALA A 136 2.43 -6.51 19.31
CA ALA A 136 2.12 -5.32 18.52
C ALA A 136 1.04 -5.59 17.45
N CYS A 137 1.11 -6.72 16.75
CA CYS A 137 0.07 -7.12 15.79
C CYS A 137 -1.28 -7.35 16.46
N ALA A 138 -1.30 -8.03 17.61
CA ALA A 138 -2.53 -8.27 18.37
C ALA A 138 -3.16 -6.95 18.85
N LEU A 139 -2.35 -6.00 19.34
CA LEU A 139 -2.82 -4.69 19.75
C LEU A 139 -3.38 -3.88 18.56
N GLY A 140 -2.69 -3.90 17.42
CA GLY A 140 -3.17 -3.26 16.19
C GLY A 140 -4.50 -3.86 15.72
N PHE A 141 -4.63 -5.19 15.74
CA PHE A 141 -5.87 -5.89 15.39
C PHE A 141 -7.02 -5.57 16.37
N ALA A 142 -6.74 -5.47 17.67
CA ALA A 142 -7.75 -5.06 18.64
C ALA A 142 -8.26 -3.64 18.37
N GLY A 143 -7.38 -2.71 17.98
CA GLY A 143 -7.78 -1.36 17.54
C GLY A 143 -8.70 -1.38 16.32
N VAL A 144 -8.43 -2.26 15.35
CA VAL A 144 -9.29 -2.47 14.18
C VAL A 144 -10.68 -2.96 14.59
N LEU A 145 -10.77 -3.94 15.50
CA LEU A 145 -12.07 -4.46 15.98
C LEU A 145 -12.90 -3.38 16.68
N ILE A 146 -12.27 -2.50 17.46
CA ILE A 146 -12.96 -1.38 18.10
C ILE A 146 -13.48 -0.39 17.05
N MET A 147 -12.67 -0.07 16.05
CA MET A 147 -13.03 0.87 14.98
C MET A 147 -14.13 0.32 14.08
N LEU A 148 -14.03 -0.94 13.69
CA LEU A 148 -15.01 -1.58 12.80
C LEU A 148 -16.37 -1.74 13.47
N ARG A 149 -16.42 -1.66 14.81
CA ARG A 149 -17.62 -1.82 15.63
C ARG A 149 -18.52 -2.92 15.06
N PRO A 150 -17.99 -4.15 14.88
CA PRO A 150 -18.68 -5.18 14.13
C PRO A 150 -20.08 -5.38 14.75
N GLY A 151 -21.10 -4.90 14.05
CA GLY A 151 -22.47 -5.24 14.36
C GLY A 151 -22.70 -6.71 14.06
N VAL A 152 -23.89 -7.23 14.37
CA VAL A 152 -24.32 -8.58 13.96
C VAL A 152 -24.66 -8.61 12.45
N GLU A 153 -23.96 -7.81 11.65
CA GLU A 153 -24.11 -7.78 10.20
C GLU A 153 -23.25 -8.86 9.56
N ALA A 154 -23.79 -9.49 8.53
CA ALA A 154 -23.12 -10.56 7.82
C ALA A 154 -21.81 -10.06 7.18
N VAL A 155 -20.79 -10.92 7.16
CA VAL A 155 -19.53 -10.66 6.45
C VAL A 155 -19.85 -10.28 5.00
N THR A 156 -19.58 -9.02 4.65
CA THR A 156 -19.88 -8.49 3.32
C THR A 156 -18.79 -8.88 2.32
N LEU A 157 -19.14 -8.92 1.04
CA LEU A 157 -18.17 -9.15 -0.04
C LEU A 157 -17.03 -8.12 0.00
N GLY A 158 -17.32 -6.88 0.36
CA GLY A 158 -16.31 -5.83 0.54
C GLY A 158 -15.28 -6.16 1.61
N ALA A 159 -15.70 -6.75 2.73
CA ALA A 159 -14.79 -7.15 3.80
C ALA A 159 -13.82 -8.26 3.32
N LEU A 160 -14.34 -9.25 2.59
CA LEU A 160 -13.53 -10.31 1.99
C LEU A 160 -12.51 -9.75 0.98
N LEU A 161 -12.92 -8.78 0.16
CA LEU A 161 -12.04 -8.12 -0.81
C LEU A 161 -10.93 -7.32 -0.10
N SER A 162 -11.24 -6.58 0.96
CA SER A 162 -10.24 -5.86 1.77
C SER A 162 -9.22 -6.81 2.40
N ILE A 163 -9.68 -7.92 2.97
CA ILE A 163 -8.80 -8.93 3.57
C ILE A 163 -7.93 -9.61 2.50
N GLY A 164 -8.50 -9.98 1.35
CA GLY A 164 -7.76 -10.54 0.23
C GLY A 164 -6.69 -9.58 -0.30
N SER A 165 -7.01 -8.28 -0.38
CA SER A 165 -6.03 -7.24 -0.72
C SER A 165 -4.89 -7.19 0.29
N ALA A 166 -5.21 -7.17 1.59
CA ALA A 166 -4.23 -7.14 2.68
C ALA A 166 -3.26 -8.33 2.63
N MET A 167 -3.77 -9.54 2.36
CA MET A 167 -2.93 -10.74 2.18
C MET A 167 -1.99 -10.60 0.98
N THR A 168 -2.52 -10.11 -0.15
CA THR A 168 -1.74 -9.95 -1.37
C THR A 168 -0.63 -8.89 -1.20
N ILE A 169 -0.92 -7.79 -0.50
CA ILE A 169 0.05 -6.77 -0.13
C ILE A 169 1.15 -7.38 0.75
N ALA A 170 0.78 -8.19 1.74
CA ALA A 170 1.72 -8.85 2.63
C ALA A 170 2.65 -9.83 1.90
N CYS A 171 2.18 -10.53 0.86
CA CYS A 171 3.02 -11.39 0.00
C CYS A 171 3.98 -10.59 -0.89
N ASN A 172 3.68 -9.32 -1.16
CA ASN A 172 4.44 -8.46 -2.06
C ASN A 172 5.56 -7.66 -1.33
N MET A 173 5.47 -7.56 0.00
CA MET A 173 6.48 -6.95 0.86
C MET A 173 7.71 -7.85 0.99
#